data_AF-A0A1Q3T8E2-F1
#
_entry.id   AF-A0A1Q3T8E2-F1
#
_cell.length_a   1.000
_cell.length_b   1.000
_cell.length_c   1.000
_cell.angle_alpha   90.00
_cell.angle_beta   90.00
_cell.angle_gamma   90.00
#
_symmetry.space_group_name_H-M   'P 1'
#
loop_
_entity.id
_entity.type
_entity.pdbx_description
1 polymer ?
#
loop_
_entity_poly.entity_id
_entity_poly.type
_entity_poly.pdbx_seq_one_letter_code
_entity_poly.pdbx_strand_id
1 'polypeptide(L)'
;MIALCREHADKADNGAYTDEQLRRFKSEAAKHETEISGRFDWMRHEIVVHAGGTFFVETPVLVEIDGIPSIWFSRNQLGELMLNYDMPPRGRTRIQENTWIVTPGDVREIVSPPGGRALSVRYTNGDYFGIEYREVPDAEEFVRRFPGAASHMSALNRLTFPVTVASITDTTTDGRVVLHPDHTTLMGGVLRNNWLERCGVGFAISSPMPLFTEEQQRAIASAAKAYNESGLT
;
A
#
# COMPACT_ATOMS: atom_id res chain seq x y z
N MET A 1 -25.49 -3.93 -15.88
CA MET A 1 -24.70 -2.81 -15.34
C MET A 1 -23.25 -3.01 -15.74
N ILE A 2 -22.65 -2.03 -16.44
CA ILE A 2 -21.22 -2.07 -16.84
C ILE A 2 -20.53 -0.93 -16.08
N ALA A 3 -19.54 -1.24 -15.24
CA ALA A 3 -18.82 -0.22 -14.48
C ALA A 3 -17.94 0.64 -15.41
N LEU A 4 -18.13 1.95 -15.41
CA LEU A 4 -17.38 2.92 -16.21
C LEU A 4 -16.84 4.03 -15.30
N CYS A 5 -15.72 4.66 -15.68
CA CYS A 5 -15.32 5.91 -15.04
C CYS A 5 -16.33 7.02 -15.41
N ARG A 6 -16.35 8.12 -14.64
CA ARG A 6 -17.35 9.18 -14.79
C ARG A 6 -17.47 9.70 -16.22
N GLU A 7 -16.35 9.98 -16.87
CA GLU A 7 -16.34 10.48 -18.25
C GLU A 7 -16.99 9.50 -19.24
N HIS A 8 -16.69 8.21 -19.13
CA HIS A 8 -17.26 7.18 -20.01
C HIS A 8 -18.71 6.85 -19.64
N ALA A 9 -19.08 6.96 -18.36
CA ALA A 9 -20.47 6.86 -17.92
C ALA A 9 -21.30 8.00 -18.55
N ASP A 10 -20.84 9.26 -18.45
CA ASP A 10 -21.51 10.40 -19.04
C ASP A 10 -21.67 10.24 -20.57
N LYS A 11 -20.64 9.74 -21.27
CA LYS A 11 -20.72 9.45 -22.71
C LYS A 11 -21.70 8.31 -23.03
N ALA A 12 -21.69 7.24 -22.24
CA ALA A 12 -22.59 6.11 -22.42
C ALA A 12 -24.06 6.49 -22.17
N ASP A 13 -24.32 7.26 -21.12
CA ASP A 13 -25.66 7.76 -20.77
C ASP A 13 -26.23 8.69 -21.86
N ASN A 14 -25.36 9.37 -22.60
CA ASN A 14 -25.72 10.18 -23.77
C ASN A 14 -25.69 9.41 -25.09
N GLY A 15 -25.64 8.07 -25.05
CA GLY A 15 -25.79 7.22 -26.24
C GLY A 15 -24.56 7.17 -27.16
N ALA A 16 -23.39 7.63 -26.71
CA ALA A 16 -22.16 7.55 -27.51
C ALA A 16 -21.71 6.10 -27.76
N TYR A 17 -22.15 5.15 -26.91
CA TYR A 17 -21.79 3.74 -26.98
C TYR A 17 -22.98 2.84 -26.72
N THR A 18 -23.04 1.70 -27.41
CA THR A 18 -23.94 0.59 -27.06
C THR A 18 -23.35 -0.28 -25.95
N ASP A 19 -24.21 -0.97 -25.22
CA ASP A 19 -23.82 -1.98 -24.23
C ASP A 19 -22.83 -3.02 -24.79
N GLU A 20 -23.01 -3.42 -26.06
CA GLU A 20 -22.15 -4.38 -26.73
C GLU A 20 -20.77 -3.80 -27.04
N GLN A 21 -20.71 -2.53 -27.49
CA GLN A 21 -19.45 -1.81 -27.67
C GLN A 21 -18.69 -1.68 -26.35
N LEU A 22 -19.37 -1.34 -25.26
CA LEU A 22 -18.76 -1.22 -23.93
C LEU A 22 -18.23 -2.57 -23.41
N ARG A 23 -18.98 -3.67 -23.61
CA ARG A 23 -18.50 -5.03 -23.30
C ARG A 23 -17.28 -5.38 -24.14
N ARG A 24 -17.29 -5.03 -25.43
CA ARG A 24 -16.16 -5.27 -26.33
C ARG A 24 -14.92 -4.49 -25.87
N PHE A 25 -15.05 -3.20 -25.60
CA PHE A 25 -13.94 -2.38 -25.08
C PHE A 25 -13.33 -2.95 -23.81
N LYS A 26 -14.15 -3.40 -22.85
CA LYS A 26 -13.62 -4.06 -21.64
C LYS A 26 -12.90 -5.36 -21.95
N SER A 27 -13.42 -6.15 -22.89
CA SER A 27 -12.82 -7.42 -23.28
C SER A 27 -11.52 -7.26 -24.08
N GLU A 28 -11.40 -6.16 -24.83
CA GLU A 28 -10.23 -5.83 -25.66
C GLU A 28 -9.16 -5.12 -24.83
N ALA A 29 -9.52 -4.18 -23.95
CA ALA A 29 -8.58 -3.51 -23.04
C ALA A 29 -7.83 -4.54 -22.17
N ALA A 30 -8.54 -5.53 -21.64
CA ALA A 30 -7.94 -6.63 -20.88
C ALA A 30 -6.91 -7.47 -21.67
N LYS A 31 -6.93 -7.40 -23.00
CA LYS A 31 -5.99 -8.13 -23.89
C LYS A 31 -4.82 -7.26 -24.35
N HIS A 32 -4.90 -5.94 -24.19
CA HIS A 32 -3.94 -5.00 -24.76
C HIS A 32 -3.13 -4.22 -23.72
N GLU A 33 -3.67 -4.01 -22.52
CA GLU A 33 -2.88 -3.41 -21.43
C GLU A 33 -2.00 -4.46 -20.76
N THR A 34 -0.70 -4.25 -20.83
CA THR A 34 0.29 -5.02 -20.07
C THR A 34 0.32 -4.62 -18.60
N GLU A 35 -0.10 -3.40 -18.29
CA GLU A 35 -0.13 -2.82 -16.94
C GLU A 35 -1.32 -1.87 -16.78
N ILE A 36 -1.99 -1.95 -15.63
CA ILE A 36 -3.04 -1.01 -15.22
C ILE A 36 -2.45 -0.11 -14.14
N SER A 37 -2.61 1.20 -14.26
CA SER A 37 -2.00 2.14 -13.32
C SER A 37 -2.92 3.28 -12.89
N GLY A 38 -2.52 3.94 -11.81
CA GLY A 38 -3.12 5.17 -11.32
C GLY A 38 -2.24 5.79 -10.23
N ARG A 39 -2.70 6.87 -9.61
CA ARG A 39 -1.90 7.63 -8.65
C ARG A 39 -2.71 7.95 -7.40
N PHE A 40 -2.06 7.90 -6.24
CA PHE A 40 -2.59 8.50 -5.02
C PHE A 40 -2.27 10.00 -5.03
N ASP A 41 -3.31 10.83 -4.98
CA ASP A 41 -3.17 12.28 -4.83
C ASP A 41 -3.05 12.72 -3.35
N TRP A 42 -2.97 11.74 -2.45
CA TRP A 42 -2.84 11.93 -1.01
C TRP A 42 -1.38 12.11 -0.60
N MET A 43 -0.85 13.31 -0.84
CA MET A 43 0.50 13.71 -0.43
C MET A 43 0.43 14.46 0.90
N ARG A 44 1.22 14.03 1.90
CA ARG A 44 1.27 14.61 3.25
C ARG A 44 2.69 14.58 3.77
N HIS A 45 3.08 15.58 4.55
CA HIS A 45 4.38 15.62 5.24
C HIS A 45 4.47 14.60 6.38
N GLU A 46 3.34 14.35 7.05
CA GLU A 46 3.22 13.42 8.17
C GLU A 46 2.06 12.45 7.92
N ILE A 47 2.33 11.16 8.08
CA ILE A 47 1.34 10.08 7.96
C ILE A 47 1.59 9.09 9.08
N VAL A 48 0.52 8.64 9.73
CA VAL A 48 0.57 7.43 10.56
C VAL A 48 0.21 6.25 9.68
N VAL A 49 1.07 5.25 9.59
CA VAL A 49 0.70 4.01 8.88
C VAL A 49 0.20 2.99 9.87
N HIS A 50 -0.95 2.39 9.58
CA HIS A 50 -1.46 1.26 10.31
C HIS A 50 -1.40 0.04 9.40
N ALA A 51 -0.45 -0.86 9.66
CA ALA A 51 -0.28 -2.09 8.89
C ALA A 51 -0.10 -3.28 9.82
N GLY A 52 -0.89 -4.34 9.66
CA GLY A 52 -0.72 -5.54 10.47
C GLY A 52 -0.97 -5.30 11.97
N GLY A 53 -1.93 -4.44 12.34
CA GLY A 53 -2.16 -4.06 13.74
C GLY A 53 -1.00 -3.31 14.40
N THR A 54 -0.05 -2.79 13.61
CA THR A 54 1.08 -2.00 14.08
C THR A 54 0.98 -0.58 13.51
N PHE A 55 1.20 0.41 14.37
CA PHE A 55 1.31 1.81 13.99
C PHE A 55 2.77 2.16 13.73
N PHE A 56 3.03 2.82 12.61
CA PHE A 56 4.33 3.32 12.19
C PHE A 56 4.26 4.83 12.05
N VAL A 57 5.21 5.53 12.67
CA VAL A 57 5.27 7.00 12.66
C VAL A 57 6.70 7.43 12.37
N GLU A 58 6.94 8.19 11.30
CA GLU A 58 8.30 8.57 10.88
C GLU A 58 9.25 7.36 10.80
N THR A 59 8.74 6.27 10.23
CA THR A 59 9.48 5.02 9.99
C THR A 59 9.56 4.83 8.48
N PRO A 60 10.71 5.05 7.84
CA PRO A 60 10.79 5.12 6.39
C PRO A 60 10.65 3.76 5.72
N VAL A 61 11.15 2.68 6.33
CA VAL A 61 10.92 1.31 5.87
C VAL A 61 10.03 0.59 6.87
N LEU A 62 8.80 0.25 6.48
CA LEU A 62 7.84 -0.37 7.38
C LEU A 62 8.07 -1.87 7.48
N VAL A 63 8.25 -2.49 6.32
CA VAL A 63 8.48 -3.93 6.19
C VAL A 63 9.64 -4.15 5.23
N GLU A 64 10.63 -4.88 5.71
CA GLU A 64 11.79 -5.36 4.98
C GLU A 64 11.81 -6.89 5.05
N ILE A 65 12.03 -7.52 3.90
CA ILE A 65 12.11 -8.97 3.73
C ILE A 65 13.44 -9.29 3.06
N ASP A 66 14.26 -10.11 3.70
CA ASP A 66 15.59 -10.52 3.23
C ASP A 66 16.51 -9.33 2.88
N GLY A 67 16.48 -8.29 3.71
CA GLY A 67 17.26 -7.06 3.47
C GLY A 67 16.67 -6.17 2.37
N ILE A 68 15.45 -6.46 1.92
CA ILE A 68 14.79 -5.72 0.85
C ILE A 68 13.48 -5.07 1.33
N PRO A 69 13.33 -3.74 1.22
CA PRO A 69 12.06 -3.06 1.45
C PRO A 69 10.91 -3.65 0.63
N SER A 70 9.82 -3.99 1.30
CA SER A 70 8.54 -4.39 0.71
C SER A 70 7.54 -3.23 0.76
N ILE A 71 7.47 -2.51 1.88
CA ILE A 71 6.66 -1.32 2.07
C ILE A 71 7.56 -0.22 2.66
N TRP A 72 7.69 0.90 1.96
CA TRP A 72 8.54 2.01 2.39
C TRP A 72 8.05 3.36 1.87
N PHE A 73 8.55 4.44 2.44
CA PHE A 73 8.32 5.80 1.99
C PHE A 73 9.60 6.42 1.47
N SER A 74 9.51 7.13 0.36
CA SER A 74 10.44 8.19 -0.01
C SER A 74 9.83 9.54 0.35
N ARG A 75 10.61 10.63 0.26
CA ARG A 75 10.05 11.98 0.25
C ARG A 75 10.33 12.63 -1.10
N ASN A 76 9.37 13.38 -1.62
CA ASN A 76 9.58 14.18 -2.82
C ASN A 76 10.35 15.48 -2.49
N GLN A 77 10.59 16.33 -3.50
CA GLN A 77 11.30 17.60 -3.34
C GLN A 77 10.61 18.60 -2.41
N LEU A 78 9.29 18.44 -2.18
CA LEU A 78 8.50 19.25 -1.27
C LEU A 78 8.46 18.67 0.15
N GLY A 79 9.12 17.54 0.39
CA GLY A 79 9.15 16.85 1.68
C GLY A 79 7.92 15.96 1.94
N GLU A 80 7.04 15.77 0.97
CA GLU A 80 5.84 14.95 1.13
C GLU A 80 6.18 13.46 1.03
N LEU A 81 5.52 12.65 1.85
CA LEU A 81 5.70 11.20 1.88
C LEU A 81 5.11 10.55 0.62
N MET A 82 5.95 9.73 -0.01
CA MET A 82 5.66 9.02 -1.24
C MET A 82 5.72 7.52 -0.94
N LEU A 83 4.56 6.86 -0.95
CA LEU A 83 4.47 5.43 -0.71
C LEU A 83 5.14 4.66 -1.85
N ASN A 84 5.86 3.63 -1.46
CA ASN A 84 6.37 2.61 -2.33
C ASN A 84 6.01 1.23 -1.78
N TYR A 85 5.71 0.32 -2.70
CA TYR A 85 5.33 -1.04 -2.39
C TYR A 85 5.73 -1.96 -3.54
N ASP A 86 6.12 -3.18 -3.23
CA ASP A 86 6.31 -4.20 -4.25
C ASP A 86 5.94 -5.56 -3.67
N MET A 87 4.78 -6.04 -4.10
CA MET A 87 4.14 -7.23 -3.59
C MET A 87 5.03 -8.47 -3.76
N PRO A 88 5.32 -9.23 -2.70
CA PRO A 88 5.99 -10.52 -2.83
C PRO A 88 5.10 -11.61 -3.46
N PRO A 89 5.65 -12.51 -4.31
CA PRO A 89 6.86 -12.31 -5.11
C PRO A 89 6.68 -11.13 -6.10
N ARG A 90 7.76 -10.36 -6.27
CA ARG A 90 7.79 -8.99 -6.86
C ARG A 90 7.16 -8.88 -8.24
N GLY A 91 6.63 -7.68 -8.53
CA GLY A 91 6.22 -7.27 -9.87
C GLY A 91 4.73 -7.38 -10.19
N ARG A 92 3.92 -8.00 -9.32
CA ARG A 92 2.47 -8.14 -9.54
C ARG A 92 1.70 -6.86 -9.24
N THR A 93 1.80 -6.35 -8.01
CA THR A 93 1.36 -5.00 -7.63
C THR A 93 2.58 -4.24 -7.17
N ARG A 94 2.81 -3.07 -7.77
CA ARG A 94 3.88 -2.15 -7.39
C ARG A 94 3.29 -0.78 -7.12
N ILE A 95 3.87 -0.08 -6.17
CA ILE A 95 3.67 1.35 -5.97
C ILE A 95 5.06 1.98 -6.03
N GLN A 96 5.22 2.96 -6.90
CA GLN A 96 6.43 3.75 -7.04
C GLN A 96 6.05 5.20 -6.90
N GLU A 97 6.49 5.82 -5.82
CA GLU A 97 6.21 7.21 -5.49
C GLU A 97 4.73 7.60 -5.67
N ASN A 98 3.84 6.91 -4.94
CA ASN A 98 2.38 7.03 -5.03
C ASN A 98 1.73 6.65 -6.37
N THR A 99 2.49 6.30 -7.40
CA THR A 99 1.93 5.71 -8.63
C THR A 99 1.83 4.20 -8.46
N TRP A 100 0.62 3.66 -8.48
CA TRP A 100 0.40 2.22 -8.42
C TRP A 100 0.31 1.64 -9.82
N ILE A 101 0.86 0.43 -9.98
CA ILE A 101 0.96 -0.32 -11.23
C ILE A 101 0.60 -1.78 -10.90
N VAL A 102 -0.35 -2.33 -11.64
CA VAL A 102 -0.83 -3.71 -11.47
C VAL A 102 -0.68 -4.44 -12.80
N THR A 103 0.03 -5.57 -12.76
CA THR A 103 0.10 -6.51 -13.88
C THR A 103 -1.17 -7.37 -13.87
N PRO A 104 -2.03 -7.34 -14.91
CA PRO A 104 -3.39 -7.88 -14.84
C PRO A 104 -3.51 -9.42 -14.89
N GLY A 105 -2.43 -10.15 -15.15
CA GLY A 105 -2.46 -11.57 -15.54
C GLY A 105 -3.32 -12.51 -14.68
N ASP A 106 -3.18 -12.44 -13.36
CA ASP A 106 -3.86 -13.27 -12.37
C ASP A 106 -4.82 -12.47 -11.46
N VAL A 107 -5.12 -11.23 -11.84
CA VAL A 107 -5.95 -10.30 -11.07
C VAL A 107 -7.43 -10.62 -11.24
N ARG A 108 -8.12 -10.78 -10.11
CA ARG A 108 -9.57 -10.97 -10.04
C ARG A 108 -10.32 -9.65 -9.98
N GLU A 109 -9.81 -8.69 -9.22
CA GLU A 109 -10.48 -7.41 -9.00
C GLU A 109 -9.48 -6.31 -8.65
N ILE A 110 -9.70 -5.11 -9.22
CA ILE A 110 -9.02 -3.87 -8.84
C ILE A 110 -10.10 -2.85 -8.50
N VAL A 111 -10.00 -2.25 -7.31
CA VAL A 111 -10.88 -1.16 -6.87
C VAL A 111 -10.00 0.04 -6.51
N SER A 112 -10.13 1.13 -7.26
CA SER A 112 -9.54 2.43 -6.92
C SER A 112 -10.60 3.51 -7.11
N PRO A 113 -11.13 4.12 -6.04
CA PRO A 113 -12.15 5.14 -6.17
C PRO A 113 -11.59 6.43 -6.80
N PRO A 114 -12.42 7.25 -7.48
CA PRO A 114 -11.96 8.44 -8.20
C PRO A 114 -11.16 9.46 -7.37
N GLY A 115 -11.36 9.48 -6.05
CA GLY A 115 -10.65 10.40 -5.14
C GLY A 115 -9.23 9.95 -4.77
N GLY A 116 -8.70 8.89 -5.40
CA GLY A 116 -7.31 8.45 -5.22
C GLY A 116 -6.94 8.15 -3.76
N ARG A 117 -7.92 7.82 -2.92
CA ARG A 117 -7.74 7.59 -1.47
C ARG A 117 -7.56 6.13 -1.11
N ALA A 118 -7.77 5.21 -2.05
CA ALA A 118 -7.68 3.79 -1.80
C ALA A 118 -7.27 3.00 -3.04
N LEU A 119 -6.70 1.84 -2.81
CA LEU A 119 -6.46 0.81 -3.80
C LEU A 119 -6.71 -0.55 -3.14
N SER A 120 -7.43 -1.42 -3.82
CA SER A 120 -7.60 -2.82 -3.42
C SER A 120 -7.38 -3.69 -4.65
N VAL A 121 -6.44 -4.64 -4.55
CA VAL A 121 -6.12 -5.60 -5.61
C VAL A 121 -6.33 -7.00 -5.04
N ARG A 122 -7.17 -7.80 -5.69
CA ARG A 122 -7.42 -9.20 -5.36
C ARG A 122 -6.94 -10.08 -6.49
N TYR A 123 -6.19 -11.12 -6.15
CA TYR A 123 -5.69 -12.11 -7.09
C TYR A 123 -6.50 -13.41 -7.03
N THR A 124 -6.45 -14.17 -8.13
CA THR A 124 -7.14 -15.46 -8.25
C THR A 124 -6.58 -16.54 -7.32
N ASN A 125 -5.29 -16.44 -6.97
CA ASN A 125 -4.64 -17.35 -6.02
C ASN A 125 -5.00 -17.07 -4.55
N GLY A 126 -5.77 -16.01 -4.26
CA GLY A 126 -6.16 -15.61 -2.91
C GLY A 126 -5.34 -14.47 -2.33
N ASP A 127 -4.29 -14.02 -3.01
CA ASP A 127 -3.50 -12.90 -2.53
C ASP A 127 -4.29 -11.59 -2.58
N TYR A 128 -3.96 -10.67 -1.68
CA TYR A 128 -4.64 -9.41 -1.55
C TYR A 128 -3.69 -8.31 -1.09
N PHE A 129 -3.79 -7.16 -1.75
CA PHE A 129 -3.21 -5.91 -1.27
C PHE A 129 -4.31 -4.86 -1.15
N GLY A 130 -4.30 -4.12 -0.05
CA GLY A 130 -5.24 -3.04 0.19
C GLY A 130 -4.57 -1.88 0.89
N ILE A 131 -4.83 -0.67 0.43
CA ILE A 131 -4.48 0.57 1.11
C ILE A 131 -5.65 1.55 1.11
N GLU A 132 -5.89 2.21 2.24
CA GLU A 132 -6.83 3.33 2.36
C GLU A 132 -6.18 4.47 3.16
N TYR A 133 -6.22 5.68 2.60
CA TYR A 133 -5.91 6.92 3.29
C TYR A 133 -7.18 7.51 3.90
N ARG A 134 -7.05 7.98 5.15
CA ARG A 134 -8.14 8.63 5.87
C ARG A 134 -7.60 9.70 6.79
N GLU A 135 -8.27 10.85 6.80
CA GLU A 135 -8.04 11.87 7.81
C GLU A 135 -8.78 11.52 9.11
N VAL A 136 -8.08 11.63 10.23
CA VAL A 136 -8.60 11.41 11.57
C VAL A 136 -8.48 12.73 12.34
N PRO A 137 -9.60 13.30 12.82
CA PRO A 137 -9.65 14.66 13.36
C PRO A 137 -9.07 14.82 14.76
N ASP A 138 -9.05 13.76 15.57
CA ASP A 138 -8.61 13.80 16.96
C ASP A 138 -8.27 12.40 17.50
N ALA A 139 -7.71 12.36 18.71
CA ALA A 139 -7.29 11.14 19.39
C ALA A 139 -8.45 10.21 19.75
N GLU A 140 -9.62 10.75 20.08
CA GLU A 140 -10.80 9.94 20.44
C GLU A 140 -11.29 9.15 19.23
N GLU A 141 -11.45 9.83 18.09
CA GLU A 141 -11.80 9.21 16.82
C GLU A 141 -10.73 8.23 16.34
N PHE A 142 -9.45 8.50 16.60
CA PHE A 142 -8.36 7.57 16.32
C PHE A 142 -8.54 6.26 17.08
N VAL A 143 -8.74 6.31 18.41
CA VAL A 143 -8.92 5.11 19.24
C VAL A 143 -10.22 4.38 18.89
N ARG A 144 -11.30 5.11 18.59
CA ARG A 144 -12.57 4.50 18.16
C ARG A 144 -12.41 3.66 16.90
N ARG A 145 -11.58 4.13 15.96
CA ARG A 145 -11.30 3.43 14.68
C ARG A 145 -10.25 2.34 14.83
N PHE A 146 -9.25 2.58 15.67
CA PHE A 146 -8.15 1.68 15.90
C PHE A 146 -8.04 1.39 17.41
N PRO A 147 -8.88 0.48 17.95
CA PRO A 147 -8.90 0.22 19.39
C PRO A 147 -7.55 -0.18 19.99
N GLY A 148 -6.69 -0.81 19.18
CA GLY A 148 -5.31 -1.14 19.54
C GLY A 148 -4.42 0.05 19.89
N ALA A 149 -4.80 1.27 19.48
CA ALA A 149 -4.08 2.49 19.82
C ALA A 149 -4.30 2.95 21.27
N ALA A 150 -5.33 2.44 21.96
CA ALA A 150 -5.64 2.82 23.34
C ALA A 150 -4.49 2.50 24.32
N SER A 151 -3.68 1.48 24.04
CA SER A 151 -2.48 1.17 24.83
C SER A 151 -1.31 2.14 24.60
N HIS A 152 -1.45 3.06 23.64
CA HIS A 152 -0.40 3.97 23.18
C HIS A 152 -0.78 5.44 23.30
N MET A 153 -1.67 5.80 24.24
CA MET A 153 -2.15 7.18 24.41
C MET A 153 -1.03 8.22 24.55
N SER A 154 0.08 7.88 25.21
CA SER A 154 1.23 8.78 25.35
C SER A 154 1.88 9.10 23.99
N ALA A 155 1.86 8.17 23.05
CA ALA A 155 2.36 8.36 21.70
C ALA A 155 1.35 9.06 20.80
N LEU A 156 0.07 8.69 20.93
CA LEU A 156 -1.02 9.34 20.23
C LEU A 156 -1.10 10.85 20.54
N ASN A 157 -0.87 11.23 21.80
CA ASN A 157 -0.84 12.63 22.24
C ASN A 157 0.33 13.45 21.67
N ARG A 158 1.32 12.81 21.02
CA ARG A 158 2.40 13.52 20.31
C ARG A 158 2.06 13.85 18.87
N LEU A 159 0.99 13.28 18.33
CA LEU A 159 0.57 13.55 16.95
C LEU A 159 -0.08 14.92 16.84
N THR A 160 0.12 15.56 15.69
CA THR A 160 -0.62 16.76 15.31
C THR A 160 -1.87 16.35 14.57
N PHE A 161 -3.04 16.71 15.11
CA PHE A 161 -4.33 16.45 14.48
C PHE A 161 -4.83 17.67 13.69
N PRO A 162 -5.58 17.49 12.58
CA PRO A 162 -5.98 16.20 12.00
C PRO A 162 -4.79 15.45 11.40
N VAL A 163 -4.76 14.13 11.60
CA VAL A 163 -3.68 13.27 11.10
C VAL A 163 -4.19 12.39 9.98
N THR A 164 -3.38 12.19 8.94
CA THR A 164 -3.69 11.21 7.89
C THR A 164 -3.18 9.84 8.31
N VAL A 165 -4.07 8.85 8.27
CA VAL A 165 -3.74 7.44 8.50
C VAL A 165 -3.80 6.67 7.19
N ALA A 166 -2.71 6.02 6.83
CA ALA A 166 -2.67 5.03 5.75
C ALA A 166 -2.85 3.63 6.34
N SER A 167 -3.98 2.98 6.07
CA SER A 167 -4.24 1.60 6.52
C SER A 167 -3.83 0.63 5.43
N ILE A 168 -2.85 -0.24 5.69
CA ILE A 168 -2.31 -1.20 4.73
C ILE A 168 -2.64 -2.63 5.18
N THR A 169 -3.17 -3.41 4.25
CA THR A 169 -3.36 -4.86 4.36
C THR A 169 -2.61 -5.53 3.23
N ASP A 170 -1.83 -6.55 3.56
CA ASP A 170 -1.11 -7.36 2.58
C ASP A 170 -1.18 -8.81 3.01
N THR A 171 -1.80 -9.65 2.17
CA THR A 171 -1.90 -11.08 2.42
C THR A 171 -1.36 -11.84 1.23
N THR A 172 -0.17 -12.41 1.38
CA THR A 172 0.43 -13.34 0.42
C THR A 172 0.23 -14.77 0.89
N THR A 173 -0.15 -15.65 -0.02
CA THR A 173 -0.45 -17.07 0.23
C THR A 173 0.79 -17.91 0.58
N ASP A 174 2.00 -17.36 0.39
CA ASP A 174 3.22 -17.96 0.92
C ASP A 174 3.27 -17.96 2.47
N GLY A 175 2.39 -17.17 3.11
CA GLY A 175 2.09 -17.20 4.53
C GLY A 175 3.24 -16.77 5.45
N ARG A 176 4.34 -16.26 4.89
CA ARG A 176 5.53 -15.91 5.67
C ARG A 176 5.35 -14.58 6.40
N VAL A 177 4.72 -13.62 5.74
CA VAL A 177 4.38 -12.30 6.29
C VAL A 177 2.97 -11.97 5.84
N VAL A 178 2.05 -11.84 6.78
CA VAL A 178 0.66 -11.49 6.49
C VAL A 178 0.27 -10.32 7.36
N LEU A 179 0.05 -9.17 6.74
CA LEU A 179 -0.40 -7.94 7.38
C LEU A 179 -1.94 -7.91 7.32
N HIS A 180 -2.59 -8.46 8.34
CA HIS A 180 -4.04 -8.33 8.49
C HIS A 180 -4.41 -6.92 8.98
N PRO A 181 -5.68 -6.52 8.90
CA PRO A 181 -6.11 -5.21 9.41
C PRO A 181 -5.79 -4.97 10.89
N ASP A 182 -5.75 -6.01 11.71
CA ASP A 182 -5.60 -5.92 13.17
C ASP A 182 -4.37 -6.66 13.74
N HIS A 183 -3.63 -7.39 12.91
CA HIS A 183 -2.45 -8.15 13.35
C HIS A 183 -1.51 -8.52 12.21
N THR A 184 -0.24 -8.75 12.55
CA THR A 184 0.74 -9.35 11.64
C THR A 184 0.94 -10.80 12.03
N THR A 185 0.86 -11.70 11.06
CA THR A 185 1.34 -13.08 11.21
C THR A 185 2.73 -13.17 10.61
N LEU A 186 3.69 -13.65 11.41
CA LEU A 186 5.09 -13.78 11.02
C LEU A 186 5.67 -15.06 11.60
N MET A 187 6.09 -16.00 10.75
CA MET A 187 6.78 -17.25 11.16
C MET A 187 6.05 -18.03 12.29
N GLY A 188 4.71 -18.06 12.26
CA GLY A 188 3.89 -18.71 13.29
C GLY A 188 3.66 -17.89 14.56
N GLY A 189 4.32 -16.74 14.71
CA GLY A 189 4.04 -15.73 15.72
C GLY A 189 2.99 -14.72 15.26
N VAL A 190 2.36 -14.05 16.22
CA VAL A 190 1.37 -13.00 15.98
C VAL A 190 1.80 -11.73 16.69
N LEU A 191 1.87 -10.63 15.96
CA LEU A 191 2.18 -9.29 16.47
C LEU A 191 0.91 -8.44 16.40
N ARG A 192 0.58 -7.73 17.48
CA ARG A 192 -0.64 -6.91 17.60
C ARG A 192 -0.37 -5.67 18.44
N ASN A 193 -1.07 -4.59 18.11
CA ASN A 193 -1.11 -3.36 18.87
C ASN A 193 0.30 -2.83 19.18
N ASN A 194 1.20 -2.82 18.18
CA ASN A 194 2.53 -2.26 18.36
C ASN A 194 2.54 -0.79 17.93
N TRP A 195 3.46 -0.01 18.49
CA TRP A 195 3.74 1.36 18.08
C TRP A 195 5.23 1.51 17.82
N LEU A 196 5.59 1.78 16.57
CA LEU A 196 6.95 1.97 16.10
C LEU A 196 7.08 3.41 15.62
N GLU A 197 8.05 4.13 16.16
CA GLU A 197 8.20 5.56 15.91
C GLU A 197 9.68 5.92 15.78
N ARG A 198 10.03 6.68 14.74
CA ARG A 198 11.40 7.16 14.48
C ARG A 198 12.45 6.06 14.49
N CYS A 199 12.15 4.93 13.87
CA CYS A 199 13.10 3.84 13.63
C CYS A 199 13.38 3.69 12.13
N GLY A 200 14.59 3.33 11.72
CA GLY A 200 14.95 3.20 10.30
C GLY A 200 14.19 2.08 9.58
N VAL A 201 13.94 0.96 10.28
CA VAL A 201 13.14 -0.16 9.78
C VAL A 201 12.18 -0.59 10.88
N GLY A 202 10.90 -0.80 10.52
CA GLY A 202 9.87 -1.27 11.44
C GLY A 202 9.97 -2.78 11.69
N PHE A 203 9.73 -3.58 10.66
CA PHE A 203 9.92 -5.03 10.69
C PHE A 203 10.98 -5.45 9.67
N ALA A 204 12.08 -6.04 10.15
CA ALA A 204 13.07 -6.71 9.31
C ALA A 204 12.91 -8.22 9.46
N ILE A 205 12.67 -8.90 8.35
CA ILE A 205 12.34 -10.32 8.31
C ILE A 205 13.38 -11.02 7.45
N SER A 206 14.17 -11.90 8.06
CA SER A 206 15.12 -12.73 7.33
C SER A 206 14.59 -14.16 7.25
N SER A 207 14.42 -14.65 6.02
CA SER A 207 14.06 -16.03 5.74
C SER A 207 15.31 -16.86 5.48
N PRO A 208 15.40 -18.10 6.00
CA PRO A 208 16.51 -19.01 5.69
C PRO A 208 16.54 -19.45 4.21
N MET A 209 15.50 -19.16 3.43
CA MET A 209 15.52 -19.25 1.97
C MET A 209 15.13 -17.90 1.37
N PRO A 210 15.99 -17.26 0.56
CA PRO A 210 15.73 -15.93 0.02
C PRO A 210 14.46 -15.92 -0.83
N LEU A 211 13.56 -14.98 -0.53
CA LEU A 211 12.30 -14.77 -1.25
C LEU A 211 12.49 -14.07 -2.61
N PHE A 212 13.69 -13.57 -2.87
CA PHE A 212 14.03 -12.81 -4.05
C PHE A 212 15.31 -13.35 -4.69
N THR A 213 15.47 -13.13 -5.99
CA THR A 213 16.73 -13.44 -6.68
C THR A 213 17.82 -12.44 -6.26
N GLU A 214 19.10 -12.81 -6.41
CA GLU A 214 20.22 -11.89 -6.13
C GLU A 214 20.17 -10.60 -6.96
N GLU A 215 19.62 -10.68 -8.18
CA GLU A 215 19.44 -9.51 -9.05
C GLU A 215 18.42 -8.53 -8.48
N GLN A 216 17.28 -9.04 -7.99
CA GLN A 216 16.27 -8.24 -7.30
C GLN A 216 16.82 -7.61 -6.02
N GLN A 217 17.61 -8.37 -5.24
CA GLN A 217 18.34 -7.87 -4.06
C GLN A 217 19.24 -6.68 -4.40
N ARG A 218 20.04 -6.76 -5.48
CA ARG A 218 20.94 -5.68 -5.91
C ARG A 218 20.21 -4.42 -6.35
N ALA A 219 19.17 -4.55 -7.18
CA ALA A 219 18.43 -3.41 -7.71
C ALA A 219 17.81 -2.56 -6.59
N ILE A 220 17.31 -3.20 -5.55
CA ILE A 220 16.58 -2.53 -4.49
C ILE A 220 17.51 -2.03 -3.38
N ALA A 221 18.61 -2.74 -3.09
CA ALA A 221 19.68 -2.21 -2.22
C ALA A 221 20.21 -0.88 -2.76
N SER A 222 20.30 -0.71 -4.08
CA SER A 222 20.66 0.56 -4.70
C SER A 222 19.62 1.67 -4.44
N ALA A 223 18.33 1.34 -4.46
CA ALA A 223 17.25 2.30 -4.18
C ALA A 223 17.20 2.71 -2.70
N ALA A 224 17.36 1.74 -1.79
CA ALA A 224 17.43 2.00 -0.34
C ALA A 224 18.68 2.81 0.04
N LYS A 225 19.82 2.52 -0.59
CA LYS A 225 21.03 3.32 -0.42
C LYS A 225 20.84 4.76 -0.89
N ALA A 226 20.24 4.96 -2.07
CA ALA A 226 19.92 6.29 -2.57
C ALA A 226 18.97 7.06 -1.62
N TYR A 227 18.02 6.37 -1.00
CA TYR A 227 17.16 6.95 0.04
C TYR A 227 17.97 7.42 1.26
N ASN A 228 18.83 6.55 1.83
CA ASN A 228 19.66 6.90 2.99
C ASN A 228 20.68 8.00 2.69
N GLU A 229 21.24 8.03 1.46
CA GLU A 229 22.21 9.03 1.02
C GLU A 229 21.59 10.38 0.67
N SER A 230 20.26 10.44 0.47
CA SER A 230 19.55 11.70 0.19
C SER A 230 19.47 12.65 1.38
N GLY A 231 19.96 12.26 2.56
CA GLY A 231 20.10 13.15 3.72
C GLY A 231 18.77 13.60 4.34
N LEU A 232 17.67 12.92 4.02
CA LEU A 232 16.35 13.11 4.63
C LEU A 232 16.30 12.39 6.00
N THR A 233 17.12 12.85 6.94
CA THR A 233 17.01 12.54 8.38
C THR A 233 16.30 13.66 9.12
#